data_AF-A0AAU0KJ65-F1
#
_entry.id   AF-A0AAU0KJ65-F1
#
_cell.length_a   1.000
_cell.length_b   1.000
_cell.length_c   1.000
_cell.angle_alpha   90.00
_cell.angle_beta   90.00
_cell.angle_gamma   90.00
#
_symmetry.space_group_name_H-M   'P 1'
#
loop_
_entity.id
_entity.type
_entity.pdbx_description
1 polymer ?
#
loop_
_entity_poly.entity_id
_entity_poly.type
_entity_poly.pdbx_seq_one_letter_code
_entity_poly.pdbx_strand_id
1 'polypeptide(L)' 'MPMPRFAIYVRTEDGTIWRHHEIAHQLPGFLDHPYVHEEALVGWPEAKVLWAEETGPTMGLAPVD' A
#
# COMPACT_ATOMS: atom_id res chain seq x y z
N MET A 1 15.51 -5.25 15.93
CA MET A 1 14.29 -5.63 15.20
C MET A 1 14.40 -5.05 13.80
N PRO A 2 14.25 -5.84 12.72
CA PRO A 2 14.15 -5.26 11.39
C PRO A 2 12.92 -4.34 11.34
N MET A 3 13.09 -3.14 10.79
CA MET A 3 12.00 -2.18 10.66
C MET A 3 11.07 -2.64 9.53
N PRO A 4 9.74 -2.62 9.73
CA PRO A 4 8.81 -3.01 8.68
C PRO A 4 8.93 -2.03 7.51
N ARG A 5 9.18 -2.58 6.32
CA ARG A 5 9.27 -1.85 5.07
C ARG A 5 7.96 -2.02 4.32
N PHE A 6 7.45 -0.95 3.73
CA PHE A 6 6.23 -1.01 2.94
C PHE A 6 6.45 -0.43 1.54
N ALA A 7 5.96 -1.12 0.52
CA ALA A 7 5.81 -0.57 -0.81
C ALA A 7 4.50 0.22 -0.86
N ILE A 8 4.55 1.39 -1.49
CA ILE A 8 3.39 2.27 -1.64
C ILE A 8 2.68 1.89 -2.94
N TYR A 9 1.37 1.71 -2.83
CA TYR A 9 0.46 1.48 -3.94
C TYR A 9 -0.56 2.62 -4.04
N VAL A 10 -1.01 2.92 -5.24
CA VAL A 10 -2.09 3.89 -5.49
C VAL A 10 -3.10 3.24 -6.41
N ARG A 11 -4.35 3.17 -5.97
CA ARG A 11 -5.50 2.83 -6.81
C ARG A 11 -6.08 4.14 -7.34
N THR A 12 -6.18 4.27 -8.65
CA THR A 12 -6.75 5.45 -9.31
C THR A 12 -8.28 5.32 -9.45
N GLU A 13 -8.94 6.39 -9.89
CA GLU A 13 -10.41 6.44 -10.03
C GLU A 13 -10.97 5.40 -11.01
N ASP A 14 -10.21 5.05 -12.04
CA ASP A 14 -10.50 3.98 -13.00
C ASP A 14 -10.21 2.57 -12.47
N GLY A 15 -9.71 2.44 -11.23
CA GLY A 15 -9.33 1.18 -10.61
C GLY A 15 -7.93 0.68 -10.98
N THR A 16 -7.16 1.43 -11.78
CA THR A 16 -5.78 1.05 -12.09
C THR A 16 -4.90 1.13 -10.84
N ILE A 17 -4.06 0.11 -10.63
CA ILE A 17 -3.14 0.04 -9.49
C ILE A 17 -1.73 0.38 -9.96
N TRP A 18 -1.10 1.34 -9.29
CA TRP A 18 0.28 1.76 -9.51
C TRP A 18 1.12 1.47 -8.28
N ARG A 19 2.33 0.96 -8.48
CA ARG A 19 3.33 0.77 -7.42
C ARG A 19 4.35 1.90 -7.49
N HIS A 20 4.50 2.66 -6.40
CA HIS A 20 5.55 3.65 -6.30
C HIS A 20 6.92 2.95 -6.18
N HIS A 21 7.97 3.56 -6.74
CA HIS A 21 9.32 3.01 -6.63
C HIS A 21 9.93 3.18 -5.23
N GLU A 22 9.38 4.09 -4.43
CA GLU A 22 9.86 4.34 -3.07
C GLU A 22 9.25 3.35 -2.07
N ILE A 23 10.10 2.85 -1.18
CA ILE A 23 9.71 2.06 -0.03
C ILE A 23 9.58 3.02 1.15
N ALA A 24 8.40 3.07 1.77
CA ALA A 24 8.20 3.82 3.00
C ALA A 24 8.94 3.11 4.14
N HIS A 25 9.98 3.75 4.68
CA HIS A 25 10.78 3.23 5.80
C HIS A 25 10.28 3.73 7.17
N GLN A 26 9.66 4.90 7.21
CA GLN A 26 8.94 5.52 8.32
C GLN A 26 8.50 6.87 7.78
N LEU A 27 7.28 6.98 7.27
CA LEU A 27 6.69 8.28 7.00
C LEU A 27 5.79 8.62 8.19
N PRO A 28 6.28 9.36 9.21
CA PRO A 28 5.43 9.88 10.26
C PRO A 28 4.39 10.80 9.59
N GLY A 29 3.12 10.39 9.63
CA GLY A 29 2.03 11.00 8.86
C GLY A 29 1.35 10.04 7.89
N PHE A 30 2.06 9.05 7.35
CA PHE A 30 1.47 8.08 6.41
C PHE A 30 0.65 7.03 7.14
N LEU A 31 1.06 6.63 8.34
CA LEU A 31 0.34 5.73 9.25
C LEU A 31 -0.77 6.42 10.06
N ASP A 32 -0.97 7.73 9.88
CA ASP A 32 -2.06 8.45 10.56
C ASP A 32 -3.44 8.07 9.98
N HIS A 33 -3.46 7.32 8.87
CA HIS A 33 -4.66 6.71 8.31
C HIS A 33 -4.62 5.19 8.51
N PRO A 34 -5.73 4.58 8.97
CA PRO A 34 -5.81 3.14 9.15
C PRO A 34 -5.90 2.45 7.78
N TYR A 35 -4.83 1.76 7.38
CA TYR A 35 -4.88 0.86 6.22
C TYR A 35 -5.45 -0.48 6.66
N VAL A 36 -6.76 -0.65 6.54
CA VAL A 36 -7.49 -1.81 7.07
C VAL A 36 -8.13 -2.67 5.98
N HIS A 37 -8.22 -2.16 4.76
CA HIS A 37 -8.85 -2.84 3.64
C HIS A 37 -7.83 -3.71 2.91
N GLU A 38 -7.76 -4.99 3.27
CA GLU A 38 -6.83 -5.93 2.65
C GLU A 38 -7.29 -6.39 1.26
N GLU A 39 -6.38 -6.35 0.30
CA GLU A 39 -6.57 -6.89 -1.06
C GLU A 39 -5.34 -7.69 -1.49
N ALA A 40 -5.56 -8.82 -2.16
CA ALA A 40 -4.49 -9.65 -2.71
C ALA A 40 -3.97 -9.05 -4.03
N LEU A 41 -2.66 -8.86 -4.12
CA LEU A 41 -2.02 -8.37 -5.34
C LEU A 41 -1.57 -9.57 -6.20
N VAL A 42 -2.14 -9.69 -7.40
CA VAL A 42 -1.77 -10.76 -8.36
C VAL A 42 -0.80 -10.20 -9.40
N GLY A 43 0.35 -10.85 -9.56
CA GLY A 43 1.37 -10.44 -10.55
C GLY A 43 2.30 -9.32 -10.08
N TRP A 44 2.26 -8.95 -8.80
CA TRP A 44 3.13 -7.95 -8.19
C TRP A 44 4.21 -8.60 -7.31
N PRO A 45 5.28 -7.86 -6.96
CA PRO A 45 6.32 -8.38 -6.05
C PRO A 45 5.79 -8.67 -4.65
N GLU A 46 4.82 -7.89 -4.18
CA GLU A 46 4.18 -8.07 -2.89
C GLU A 46 2.87 -8.86 -3.01
N ALA A 47 2.58 -9.70 -2.02
CA ALA A 47 1.42 -10.60 -2.05
C ALA A 47 0.08 -9.90 -1.75
N LYS A 48 0.11 -8.82 -0.97
CA LYS A 48 -1.09 -8.10 -0.53
C LYS A 48 -0.82 -6.63 -0.27
N VAL A 49 -1.88 -5.85 -0.35
CA VAL A 49 -1.91 -4.43 -0.04
C VAL A 49 -3.01 -4.16 0.96
N LEU A 50 -2.75 -3.27 1.91
CA LEU A 50 -3.74 -2.72 2.82
C LEU A 50 -4.08 -1.32 2.30
N TRP A 51 -5.32 -1.08 1.89
CA TRP A 51 -5.79 0.21 1.42
C TRP A 51 -6.31 1.09 2.56
N ALA A 52 -6.15 2.40 2.40
CA ALA A 52 -6.74 3.39 3.29
C ALA A 52 -8.27 3.48 3.11
N GLU A 53 -8.76 3.27 1.89
CA GLU A 53 -10.20 3.29 1.57
C GLU A 53 -10.62 1.98 0.88
N GLU A 54 -11.83 1.50 1.20
CA GLU A 54 -12.36 0.26 0.60
C GLU A 54 -12.53 0.39 -0.92
N THR A 55 -13.04 1.53 -1.39
CA THR A 55 -13.39 1.77 -2.80
C THR A 55 -12.89 3.14 -3.29
N GLY A 56 -12.85 3.33 -4.61
CA GLY A 56 -12.41 4.59 -5.21
C GLY A 56 -10.90 4.82 -5.16
N PRO A 57 -10.45 6.05 -5.52
CA PRO A 57 -9.04 6.39 -5.54
C PRO A 57 -8.46 6.39 -4.12
N THR A 58 -7.41 5.62 -3.90
CA THR A 58 -6.83 5.46 -2.57
C THR A 58 -5.38 5.06 -2.61
N MET A 59 -4.73 5.17 -1.46
CA MET A 59 -3.36 4.75 -1.24
C MET A 59 -3.34 3.46 -0.44
N GLY A 60 -2.35 2.62 -0.73
CA GLY A 60 -2.18 1.32 -0.09
C GLY A 60 -0.75 1.07 0.32
N LEU A 61 -0.60 0.23 1.34
CA LEU A 61 0.68 -0.22 1.86
C LEU A 61 0.78 -1.73 1.71
N ALA A 62 1.81 -2.19 1.02
CA ALA A 62 2.12 -3.61 0.90
C ALA A 62 3.37 -3.92 1.72
N PRO A 63 3.34 -4.90 2.64
CA PRO A 63 4.52 -5.32 3.38
C PRO A 63 5.61 -5.83 2.43
N VAL A 64 6.84 -5.39 2.64
CA VAL A 64 8.02 -5.86 1.91
C VAL A 64 8.87 -6.70 2.86
N ASP A 65 9.00 -7.98 2.55
CA ASP A 65 9.89 -8.91 3.26
C ASP A 65 11.37 -8.50 3.12
#